data_AF-I4DRB5-F1
#
_entry.id   AF-I4DRB5-F1
#
_cell.length_a   1.000
_cell.length_b   1.000
_cell.length_c   1.000
_cell.angle_alpha   90.00
_cell.angle_beta   90.00
_cell.angle_gamma   90.00
#
_symmetry.space_group_name_H-M   'P 1'
#
loop_
_entity.id
_entity.type
_entity.pdbx_description
1 polymer ?
#
loop_
_entity_poly.entity_id
_entity_poly.type
_entity_poly.pdbx_seq_one_letter_code
_entity_poly.pdbx_strand_id
1 'polypeptide(L)'
;GHRLKVAGDLGQVLFTPFDLRDEESIAKAVKYSNVVINLVGRDYETKNFSYTDVHVDGARRLARICREMCVERFIHLSYLNAESNPKPLLLKKPSMFKISKYLGECAVREEFPTATIIRASDIYGSEDRFLRSLATSWRSHGNLVPVYKNGKETIKQPVYVSDVAQGIVNAARDPDTRCQIYQAIGPKRYLLADLIDWFYKLMRKDRAGYRRYDMKYDPIFFSLRVAAANMLSPAYPFGGLHWEGLEKESTTDKPEPGVPTLEDLGVTLTHMEDQVPWELKPFRAYQYYLDKLGEFPAPPPPNAL
;
A
#
# COMPACT_ATOMS: atom_id res chain seq x y z
N GLY A 1 -10.02 3.99 15.54
CA GLY A 1 -10.86 2.99 16.23
C GLY A 1 -12.34 3.28 16.07
N HIS A 2 -12.84 4.40 16.62
CA HIS A 2 -14.29 4.64 16.78
C HIS A 2 -15.12 4.63 15.48
N ARG A 3 -14.55 5.01 14.33
CA ARG A 3 -15.26 4.99 13.02
C ARG A 3 -15.71 3.59 12.59
N LEU A 4 -15.03 2.53 13.03
CA LEU A 4 -15.38 1.16 12.66
C LEU A 4 -16.57 0.62 13.47
N LYS A 5 -16.92 1.25 14.61
CA LYS A 5 -18.07 0.84 15.44
C LYS A 5 -19.39 0.91 14.68
N VAL A 6 -19.53 1.88 13.77
CA VAL A 6 -20.77 2.13 13.04
C VAL A 6 -20.88 1.34 11.73
N ALA A 7 -19.86 0.57 11.36
CA ALA A 7 -19.82 -0.20 10.12
C ALA A 7 -20.58 -1.53 10.20
N GLY A 8 -20.99 -1.95 11.41
CA GLY A 8 -21.76 -3.17 11.63
C GLY A 8 -22.89 -2.94 12.61
N ASP A 9 -23.85 -3.85 12.62
CA ASP A 9 -24.95 -3.85 13.59
C ASP A 9 -24.43 -4.15 15.01
N LEU A 10 -25.30 -3.96 16.01
CA LEU A 10 -24.99 -4.20 17.41
C LEU A 10 -24.43 -5.61 17.63
N GLY A 11 -23.25 -5.69 18.26
CA GLY A 11 -22.57 -6.95 18.57
C GLY A 11 -21.73 -7.55 17.43
N GLN A 12 -21.75 -6.98 16.22
CA GLN A 12 -20.94 -7.48 15.09
C GLN A 12 -19.47 -7.04 15.16
N VAL A 13 -19.20 -5.85 15.69
CA VAL A 13 -17.84 -5.28 15.79
C VAL A 13 -17.41 -5.18 17.25
N LEU A 14 -16.42 -5.98 17.63
CA LEU A 14 -15.82 -5.98 18.96
C LEU A 14 -14.37 -5.45 18.89
N PHE A 15 -13.99 -4.64 19.89
CA PHE A 15 -12.62 -4.13 20.00
C PHE A 15 -11.89 -4.88 21.09
N THR A 16 -10.90 -5.68 20.70
CA THR A 16 -10.03 -6.39 21.62
C THR A 16 -8.63 -5.78 21.56
N PRO A 17 -8.15 -5.13 22.64
CA PRO A 17 -6.77 -4.68 22.69
C PRO A 17 -5.84 -5.89 22.75
N PHE A 18 -4.75 -5.85 22.00
CA PHE A 18 -3.67 -6.84 22.07
C PHE A 18 -2.33 -6.18 21.75
N ASP A 19 -1.24 -6.82 22.19
CA ASP A 19 0.12 -6.44 21.84
C ASP A 19 0.73 -7.53 20.95
N LEU A 20 1.46 -7.13 19.91
CA LEU A 20 2.12 -8.07 19.00
C LEU A 20 3.22 -8.90 19.68
N ARG A 21 3.77 -8.41 20.80
CA ARG A 21 4.79 -9.13 21.60
C ARG A 21 4.19 -10.06 22.66
N ASP A 22 2.95 -9.81 23.09
CA ASP A 22 2.29 -10.61 24.13
C ASP A 22 1.44 -11.71 23.49
N GLU A 23 1.97 -12.93 23.54
CA GLU A 23 1.34 -14.11 22.96
C GLU A 23 -0.01 -14.45 23.61
N GLU A 24 -0.16 -14.20 24.91
CA GLU A 24 -1.43 -14.44 25.59
C GLU A 24 -2.52 -13.49 25.12
N SER A 25 -2.17 -12.21 24.90
CA SER A 25 -3.13 -11.22 24.39
C SER A 25 -3.60 -11.58 22.99
N ILE A 26 -2.70 -12.10 22.14
CA ILE A 26 -3.04 -12.58 20.79
C ILE A 26 -3.95 -13.81 20.89
N ALA A 27 -3.58 -14.80 21.71
CA ALA A 27 -4.39 -16.01 21.91
C ALA A 27 -5.81 -15.68 22.40
N LYS A 28 -5.93 -14.72 23.33
CA LYS A 28 -7.23 -14.21 23.81
C LYS A 28 -8.02 -13.54 22.69
N ALA A 29 -7.36 -12.78 21.82
CA ALA A 29 -8.02 -12.11 20.68
C ALA A 29 -8.52 -13.09 19.61
N VAL A 30 -7.81 -14.20 19.37
CA VAL A 30 -8.17 -15.17 18.32
C VAL A 30 -9.02 -16.35 18.81
N LYS A 31 -9.23 -16.51 20.13
CA LYS A 31 -9.78 -17.71 20.79
C LYS A 31 -11.09 -18.27 20.20
N TYR A 32 -11.92 -17.43 19.60
CA TYR A 32 -13.20 -17.84 19.00
C TYR A 32 -13.30 -17.44 17.52
N SER A 33 -12.16 -17.22 16.86
CA SER A 33 -12.10 -16.81 15.46
C SER A 33 -12.03 -18.02 14.55
N ASN A 34 -12.95 -18.10 13.58
CA ASN A 34 -12.88 -19.05 12.47
C ASN A 34 -11.93 -18.56 11.37
N VAL A 35 -11.90 -17.25 11.13
CA VAL A 35 -11.06 -16.58 10.14
C VAL A 35 -10.24 -15.49 10.82
N VAL A 36 -8.94 -15.48 10.58
CA VAL A 36 -8.03 -14.41 11.03
C VAL A 36 -7.36 -13.78 9.81
N ILE A 37 -7.51 -12.47 9.67
CA ILE A 37 -6.94 -11.68 8.57
C ILE A 37 -5.83 -10.80 9.15
N ASN A 38 -4.59 -11.05 8.72
CA ASN A 38 -3.42 -10.29 9.14
C ASN A 38 -3.13 -9.14 8.16
N LEU A 39 -3.45 -7.91 8.60
CA LEU A 39 -3.11 -6.65 7.93
C LEU A 39 -2.02 -5.86 8.67
N VAL A 40 -1.32 -6.48 9.63
CA VAL A 40 -0.30 -5.81 10.43
C VAL A 40 0.92 -5.52 9.55
N GLY A 41 1.33 -4.26 9.50
CA GLY A 41 2.51 -3.85 8.76
C GLY A 41 2.76 -2.35 8.81
N ARG A 42 3.99 -1.97 8.47
CA ARG A 42 4.40 -0.58 8.36
C ARG A 42 5.41 -0.39 7.23
N ASP A 43 5.32 0.72 6.52
CA ASP A 43 6.26 1.06 5.44
C ASP A 43 7.57 1.69 5.96
N TYR A 44 7.68 1.89 7.27
CA TYR A 44 8.83 2.48 7.95
C TYR A 44 8.98 1.92 9.36
N GLU A 45 10.22 1.89 9.85
CA GLU A 45 10.50 1.45 11.22
C GLU A 45 10.09 2.51 12.24
N THR A 46 9.62 2.04 13.38
CA THR A 46 9.34 2.90 14.53
C THR A 46 10.42 2.70 15.57
N LYS A 47 10.54 3.63 16.52
CA LYS A 47 11.53 3.54 17.60
C LYS A 47 11.44 2.21 18.38
N ASN A 48 10.23 1.66 18.51
CA ASN A 48 9.96 0.48 19.34
C ASN A 48 9.87 -0.82 18.54
N PHE A 49 9.54 -0.74 17.25
CA PHE A 49 9.32 -1.91 16.39
C PHE A 49 10.09 -1.75 15.07
N SER A 50 11.00 -2.70 14.84
CA SER A 50 11.76 -2.86 13.60
C SER A 50 10.92 -3.54 12.51
N TYR A 51 11.41 -3.60 11.27
CA TYR A 51 10.75 -4.37 10.23
C TYR A 51 10.69 -5.87 10.53
N THR A 52 11.74 -6.44 11.12
CA THR A 52 11.79 -7.86 11.45
C THR A 52 10.78 -8.21 12.54
N ASP A 53 10.68 -7.36 13.57
CA ASP A 53 9.73 -7.55 14.67
C ASP A 53 8.28 -7.60 14.15
N VAL A 54 7.94 -6.75 13.18
CA VAL A 54 6.55 -6.60 12.70
C VAL A 54 6.23 -7.60 11.60
N HIS A 55 7.06 -7.65 10.55
CA HIS A 55 6.74 -8.43 9.34
C HIS A 55 7.16 -9.88 9.44
N VAL A 56 8.22 -10.21 10.21
CA VAL A 56 8.74 -11.58 10.32
C VAL A 56 8.27 -12.22 11.61
N ASP A 57 8.74 -11.74 12.75
CA ASP A 57 8.47 -12.36 14.05
C ASP A 57 7.01 -12.22 14.44
N GLY A 58 6.42 -11.03 14.23
CA GLY A 58 5.02 -10.76 14.47
C GLY A 58 4.11 -11.63 13.60
N ALA A 59 4.40 -11.75 12.30
CA ALA A 59 3.62 -12.59 11.40
C ALA A 59 3.77 -14.09 11.73
N ARG A 60 4.98 -14.55 12.06
CA ARG A 60 5.27 -15.92 12.51
C ARG A 60 4.48 -16.25 13.77
N ARG A 61 4.52 -15.38 14.77
CA ARG A 61 3.79 -15.54 16.04
C ARG A 61 2.29 -15.60 15.81
N LEU A 62 1.74 -14.70 15.00
CA LEU A 62 0.31 -14.72 14.65
C LEU A 62 -0.08 -16.04 13.97
N ALA A 63 0.68 -16.50 12.97
CA ALA A 63 0.42 -17.74 12.27
C ALA A 63 0.49 -18.96 13.20
N ARG A 64 1.52 -19.04 14.05
CA ARG A 64 1.70 -20.11 15.05
C ARG A 64 0.53 -20.17 16.03
N ILE A 65 0.16 -19.03 16.62
CA ILE A 65 -0.94 -18.98 17.60
C ILE A 65 -2.28 -19.30 16.92
N CYS A 66 -2.51 -18.84 15.69
CA CYS A 66 -3.71 -19.21 14.94
C CYS A 66 -3.78 -20.73 14.69
N ARG A 67 -2.65 -21.38 14.41
CA ARG A 67 -2.58 -22.85 14.30
C ARG A 67 -2.92 -23.52 15.63
N GLU A 68 -2.30 -23.08 16.73
CA GLU A 68 -2.52 -23.62 18.08
C GLU A 68 -3.97 -23.47 18.55
N MET A 69 -4.62 -22.36 18.18
CA MET A 69 -6.03 -22.09 18.49
C MET A 69 -7.01 -22.68 17.46
N CYS A 70 -6.52 -23.52 16.53
CA CYS A 70 -7.31 -24.22 15.52
C CYS A 70 -8.17 -23.30 14.63
N VAL A 71 -7.64 -22.12 14.28
CA VAL A 71 -8.29 -21.21 13.33
C VAL A 71 -8.41 -21.91 11.97
N GLU A 72 -9.59 -21.89 11.36
CA GLU A 72 -9.85 -22.60 10.10
C GLU A 72 -9.18 -21.90 8.90
N ARG A 73 -9.11 -20.57 8.92
CA ARG A 73 -8.59 -19.75 7.82
C ARG A 73 -7.69 -18.64 8.34
N PHE A 74 -6.43 -18.63 7.88
CA PHE A 74 -5.50 -17.53 8.09
C PHE A 74 -5.19 -16.86 6.75
N ILE A 75 -5.47 -15.56 6.65
CA ILE A 75 -5.19 -14.76 5.45
C ILE A 75 -4.11 -13.75 5.79
N HIS A 76 -3.04 -13.71 5.00
CA HIS A 76 -1.92 -12.79 5.19
C HIS A 76 -1.77 -11.81 4.02
N LEU A 77 -1.76 -10.51 4.30
CA LEU A 77 -1.51 -9.49 3.30
C LEU A 77 0.00 -9.17 3.19
N SER A 78 0.58 -9.64 2.10
CA SER A 78 1.96 -9.37 1.68
C SER A 78 1.99 -8.27 0.59
N TYR A 79 3.17 -8.03 0.03
CA TYR A 79 3.42 -7.02 -0.99
C TYR A 79 3.83 -7.68 -2.31
N LEU A 80 3.36 -7.16 -3.45
CA LEU A 80 3.61 -7.71 -4.78
C LEU A 80 5.10 -7.86 -5.08
N ASN A 81 5.87 -6.81 -4.81
CA ASN A 81 7.31 -6.78 -5.10
C ASN A 81 8.14 -7.18 -3.86
N ALA A 82 7.64 -8.12 -3.05
CA ALA A 82 8.40 -8.73 -1.97
C ALA A 82 9.44 -9.68 -2.56
N GLU A 83 10.73 -9.37 -2.35
CA GLU A 83 11.86 -10.14 -2.90
C GLU A 83 12.90 -10.35 -1.78
N SER A 84 13.59 -11.49 -1.80
CA SER A 84 14.66 -11.81 -0.82
C SER A 84 15.93 -10.98 -1.03
N ASN A 85 16.23 -10.62 -2.27
CA ASN A 85 17.41 -9.84 -2.63
C ASN A 85 17.04 -8.72 -3.62
N PRO A 86 16.32 -7.67 -3.16
CA PRO A 86 15.88 -6.59 -4.01
C PRO A 86 17.07 -5.73 -4.43
N LYS A 87 17.15 -5.39 -5.72
CA LYS A 87 18.14 -4.43 -6.21
C LYS A 87 17.82 -3.03 -5.67
N PRO A 88 18.75 -2.35 -4.99
CA PRO A 88 18.53 -0.99 -4.53
C PRO A 88 18.46 -0.02 -5.71
N LEU A 89 17.45 0.85 -5.71
CA LEU A 89 17.21 1.86 -6.75
C LEU A 89 17.67 3.26 -6.30
N LEU A 90 17.20 3.67 -5.13
CA LEU A 90 17.48 4.96 -4.50
C LEU A 90 18.32 4.79 -3.22
N LEU A 91 18.02 3.73 -2.45
CA LEU A 91 18.74 3.42 -1.24
C LEU A 91 20.17 2.97 -1.53
N LYS A 92 21.09 3.20 -0.59
CA LYS A 92 22.45 2.62 -0.65
C LYS A 92 22.47 1.12 -0.36
N LYS A 93 21.45 0.64 0.37
CA LYS A 93 21.29 -0.75 0.79
C LYS A 93 19.98 -1.30 0.22
N PRO A 94 19.86 -2.63 0.04
CA PRO A 94 18.59 -3.26 -0.31
C PRO A 94 17.45 -2.82 0.62
N SER A 95 16.24 -2.66 0.08
CA SER A 95 15.04 -2.31 0.86
C SER A 95 14.73 -3.37 1.90
N MET A 96 14.83 -3.01 3.18
CA MET A 96 14.53 -3.93 4.28
C MET A 96 13.03 -4.21 4.36
N PHE A 97 12.20 -3.29 3.90
CA PHE A 97 10.75 -3.49 3.78
C PHE A 97 10.42 -4.68 2.86
N LYS A 98 10.97 -4.72 1.65
CA LYS A 98 10.71 -5.81 0.69
C LYS A 98 11.21 -7.16 1.20
N ILE A 99 12.41 -7.18 1.78
CA ILE A 99 13.03 -8.38 2.34
C ILE A 99 12.20 -8.91 3.50
N SER A 100 11.81 -8.03 4.43
CA SER A 100 11.02 -8.43 5.61
C SER A 100 9.62 -8.93 5.24
N LYS A 101 8.98 -8.36 4.21
CA LYS A 101 7.71 -8.89 3.68
C LYS A 101 7.88 -10.28 3.05
N TYR A 102 8.95 -10.52 2.29
CA TYR A 102 9.26 -11.84 1.75
C TYR A 102 9.54 -12.87 2.86
N LEU A 103 10.37 -12.52 3.85
CA LEU A 103 10.67 -13.40 4.99
C LEU A 103 9.44 -13.66 5.86
N GLY A 104 8.57 -12.67 6.02
CA GLY A 104 7.28 -12.80 6.70
C GLY A 104 6.36 -13.80 6.00
N GLU A 105 6.29 -13.74 4.68
CA GLU A 105 5.53 -14.71 3.88
C GLU A 105 6.05 -16.14 4.07
N CYS A 106 7.37 -16.33 4.00
CA CYS A 106 8.00 -17.63 4.28
C CYS A 106 7.66 -18.12 5.69
N ALA A 107 7.77 -17.26 6.70
CA ALA A 107 7.50 -17.61 8.10
C ALA A 107 6.03 -17.98 8.34
N VAL A 108 5.09 -17.25 7.71
CA VAL A 108 3.66 -17.57 7.77
C VAL A 108 3.39 -18.94 7.14
N ARG A 109 3.99 -19.22 5.99
CA ARG A 109 3.81 -20.49 5.28
C ARG A 109 4.44 -21.67 6.03
N GLU A 110 5.54 -21.44 6.74
CA GLU A 110 6.16 -22.43 7.64
C GLU A 110 5.24 -22.79 8.81
N GLU A 111 4.68 -21.78 9.50
CA GLU A 111 3.87 -22.02 10.70
C GLU A 111 2.42 -22.41 10.40
N PHE A 112 1.83 -21.85 9.34
CA PHE A 112 0.45 -22.12 8.92
C PHE A 112 0.43 -22.44 7.41
N PRO A 113 0.76 -23.69 7.01
CA PRO A 113 0.89 -24.06 5.60
C PRO A 113 -0.38 -23.89 4.77
N THR A 114 -1.55 -23.91 5.42
CA THR A 114 -2.86 -23.73 4.78
C THR A 114 -3.26 -22.27 4.59
N ALA A 115 -2.36 -21.32 4.90
CA ALA A 115 -2.62 -19.90 4.83
C ALA A 115 -2.84 -19.46 3.38
N THR A 116 -3.74 -18.50 3.20
CA THR A 116 -3.92 -17.80 1.93
C THR A 116 -3.11 -16.51 1.99
N ILE A 117 -2.21 -16.31 1.03
CA ILE A 117 -1.37 -15.10 0.98
C ILE A 117 -1.87 -14.22 -0.17
N ILE A 118 -2.14 -12.96 0.11
CA ILE A 118 -2.50 -11.98 -0.92
C ILE A 118 -1.35 -11.00 -1.05
N ARG A 119 -0.70 -10.97 -2.21
CA ARG A 119 0.37 -10.04 -2.54
C ARG A 119 -0.23 -8.84 -3.27
N ALA A 120 -0.34 -7.71 -2.57
CA ALA A 120 -0.94 -6.50 -3.14
C ALA A 120 0.09 -5.58 -3.79
N SER A 121 -0.27 -5.00 -4.92
CA SER A 121 0.43 -3.86 -5.51
C SER A 121 0.16 -2.59 -4.69
N ASP A 122 0.55 -1.42 -5.19
CA ASP A 122 0.19 -0.16 -4.54
C ASP A 122 -1.33 0.01 -4.48
N ILE A 123 -1.88 -0.13 -3.27
CA ILE A 123 -3.31 0.04 -3.01
C ILE A 123 -3.65 1.54 -2.97
N TYR A 124 -4.66 1.95 -3.73
CA TYR A 124 -5.18 3.31 -3.73
C TYR A 124 -6.63 3.37 -3.25
N GLY A 125 -7.02 4.52 -2.70
CA GLY A 125 -8.36 4.77 -2.18
C GLY A 125 -8.37 5.82 -1.07
N SER A 126 -9.48 5.90 -0.35
CA SER A 126 -9.63 6.85 0.75
C SER A 126 -8.62 6.59 1.87
N GLU A 127 -7.89 7.64 2.25
CA GLU A 127 -6.82 7.58 3.27
C GLU A 127 -5.61 6.70 2.90
N ASP A 128 -5.41 6.43 1.59
CA ASP A 128 -4.23 5.72 1.11
C ASP A 128 -2.92 6.50 1.31
N ARG A 129 -1.78 5.80 1.21
CA ARG A 129 -0.47 6.46 1.26
C ARG A 129 0.10 6.75 -0.12
N PHE A 130 -0.34 6.05 -1.15
CA PHE A 130 0.21 6.14 -2.49
C PHE A 130 -0.18 7.44 -3.20
N LEU A 131 -1.48 7.74 -3.32
CA LEU A 131 -1.94 9.01 -3.88
C LEU A 131 -1.60 10.18 -2.95
N ARG A 132 -1.74 10.00 -1.63
CA ARG A 132 -1.45 11.08 -0.67
C ARG A 132 0.02 11.48 -0.63
N SER A 133 0.97 10.55 -0.75
CA SER A 133 2.39 10.90 -0.81
C SER A 133 2.68 11.78 -2.02
N LEU A 134 2.01 11.54 -3.15
CA LEU A 134 2.15 12.33 -4.38
C LEU A 134 1.37 13.65 -4.32
N ALA A 135 0.24 13.69 -3.62
CA ALA A 135 -0.62 14.87 -3.53
C ALA A 135 -0.15 15.91 -2.50
N THR A 136 0.61 15.49 -1.49
CA THR A 136 1.04 16.35 -0.38
C THR A 136 2.07 17.39 -0.83
N SER A 137 1.97 18.64 -0.33
CA SER A 137 2.90 19.72 -0.65
C SER A 137 4.36 19.45 -0.26
N TRP A 138 4.59 18.58 0.72
CA TRP A 138 5.92 18.10 1.11
C TRP A 138 6.66 17.35 -0.01
N ARG A 139 5.91 16.74 -0.93
CA ARG A 139 6.46 16.02 -2.08
C ARG A 139 7.14 16.95 -3.07
N SER A 140 6.63 18.17 -3.24
CA SER A 140 7.08 19.13 -4.25
C SER A 140 7.98 20.22 -3.65
N HIS A 141 8.99 20.66 -4.39
CA HIS A 141 9.75 21.88 -4.11
C HIS A 141 9.18 23.02 -4.96
N GLY A 142 8.25 23.79 -4.38
CA GLY A 142 7.40 24.68 -5.19
C GLY A 142 6.62 23.84 -6.20
N ASN A 143 6.89 24.06 -7.48
CA ASN A 143 6.24 23.37 -8.60
C ASN A 143 7.07 22.21 -9.18
N LEU A 144 8.23 21.90 -8.57
CA LEU A 144 9.12 20.83 -8.99
C LEU A 144 8.84 19.55 -8.22
N VAL A 145 8.61 18.45 -8.93
CA VAL A 145 8.35 17.13 -8.33
C VAL A 145 9.53 16.19 -8.62
N PRO A 146 10.29 15.79 -7.60
CA PRO A 146 11.43 14.89 -7.75
C PRO A 146 10.94 13.46 -7.98
N VAL A 147 11.26 12.83 -9.11
CA VAL A 147 10.87 11.43 -9.37
C VAL A 147 12.10 10.65 -9.82
N TYR A 148 12.27 9.42 -9.33
CA TYR A 148 13.36 8.56 -9.78
C TYR A 148 13.32 8.38 -11.30
N LYS A 149 14.42 8.73 -12.00
CA LYS A 149 14.51 8.65 -13.47
C LYS A 149 13.33 9.34 -14.18
N ASN A 150 12.82 10.42 -13.58
CA ASN A 150 11.66 11.16 -14.07
C ASN A 150 10.36 10.32 -14.19
N GLY A 151 10.31 9.13 -13.58
CA GLY A 151 9.19 8.20 -13.64
C GLY A 151 9.01 7.50 -14.99
N LYS A 152 9.95 7.65 -15.93
CA LYS A 152 9.82 7.13 -17.31
C LYS A 152 10.24 5.66 -17.48
N GLU A 153 10.83 5.06 -16.45
CA GLU A 153 11.23 3.64 -16.46
C GLU A 153 10.43 2.80 -15.47
N THR A 154 9.65 3.43 -14.59
CA THR A 154 8.88 2.75 -13.55
C THR A 154 7.46 2.52 -14.02
N ILE A 155 7.02 1.27 -13.97
CA ILE A 155 5.64 0.87 -14.31
C ILE A 155 4.90 0.47 -13.03
N LYS A 156 3.68 0.96 -12.87
CA LYS A 156 2.81 0.69 -11.72
C LYS A 156 1.47 0.10 -12.16
N GLN A 157 0.94 -0.82 -11.38
CA GLN A 157 -0.36 -1.46 -11.60
C GLN A 157 -1.21 -1.37 -10.31
N PRO A 158 -1.60 -0.13 -9.92
CA PRO A 158 -2.22 0.12 -8.64
C PRO A 158 -3.63 -0.48 -8.56
N VAL A 159 -4.01 -1.00 -7.39
CA VAL A 159 -5.27 -1.72 -7.15
C VAL A 159 -6.19 -0.95 -6.22
N TYR A 160 -7.51 -0.98 -6.45
CA TYR A 160 -8.46 -0.25 -5.62
C TYR A 160 -8.68 -0.96 -4.28
N VAL A 161 -8.73 -0.20 -3.18
CA VAL A 161 -8.83 -0.75 -1.83
C VAL A 161 -10.07 -1.62 -1.61
N SER A 162 -11.22 -1.25 -2.20
CA SER A 162 -12.46 -2.01 -2.05
C SER A 162 -12.39 -3.35 -2.80
N ASP A 163 -11.70 -3.42 -3.93
CA ASP A 163 -11.50 -4.65 -4.69
C ASP A 163 -10.62 -5.63 -3.90
N VAL A 164 -9.56 -5.12 -3.25
CA VAL A 164 -8.72 -5.93 -2.35
C VAL A 164 -9.52 -6.45 -1.17
N ALA A 165 -10.37 -5.60 -0.56
CA ALA A 165 -11.23 -6.00 0.55
C ALA A 165 -12.23 -7.08 0.12
N GLN A 166 -12.88 -6.91 -1.05
CA GLN A 166 -13.79 -7.91 -1.61
C GLN A 166 -13.06 -9.23 -1.90
N GLY A 167 -11.83 -9.16 -2.44
CA GLY A 167 -10.98 -10.33 -2.67
C GLY A 167 -10.65 -11.07 -1.37
N ILE A 168 -10.29 -10.35 -0.30
CA ILE A 168 -10.05 -10.96 1.02
C ILE A 168 -11.33 -11.65 1.54
N VAL A 169 -12.50 -11.03 1.39
CA VAL A 169 -13.77 -11.62 1.82
C VAL A 169 -14.12 -12.86 1.00
N ASN A 170 -13.94 -12.83 -0.32
CA ASN A 170 -14.18 -13.97 -1.19
C ASN A 170 -13.22 -15.12 -0.87
N ALA A 171 -11.92 -14.82 -0.68
CA ALA A 171 -10.93 -15.80 -0.25
C ALA A 171 -11.28 -16.40 1.12
N ALA A 172 -11.80 -15.62 2.07
CA ALA A 172 -12.23 -16.15 3.35
C ALA A 172 -13.38 -17.18 3.24
N ARG A 173 -14.25 -17.03 2.24
CA ARG A 173 -15.41 -17.90 2.00
C ARG A 173 -15.09 -19.13 1.15
N ASP A 174 -14.15 -19.00 0.23
CA ASP A 174 -13.81 -20.05 -0.73
C ASP A 174 -12.76 -21.03 -0.14
N PRO A 175 -13.10 -22.33 0.01
CA PRO A 175 -12.19 -23.35 0.52
C PRO A 175 -10.99 -23.62 -0.39
N ASP A 176 -11.10 -23.39 -1.70
CA ASP A 176 -10.06 -23.73 -2.69
C ASP A 176 -8.87 -22.77 -2.65
N THR A 177 -9.05 -21.62 -2.00
CA THR A 177 -8.01 -20.60 -1.84
C THR A 177 -7.00 -20.94 -0.74
N ARG A 178 -7.17 -22.07 -0.03
CA ARG A 178 -6.19 -22.59 0.96
C ARG A 178 -4.86 -22.90 0.29
N CYS A 179 -3.76 -22.58 0.98
CA CYS A 179 -2.38 -22.79 0.50
C CYS A 179 -2.02 -21.99 -0.78
N GLN A 180 -2.91 -21.10 -1.25
CA GLN A 180 -2.71 -20.35 -2.49
C GLN A 180 -2.14 -18.95 -2.21
N ILE A 181 -1.40 -18.46 -3.21
CA ILE A 181 -0.93 -17.08 -3.29
C ILE A 181 -1.75 -16.38 -4.37
N TYR A 182 -2.36 -15.26 -4.03
CA TYR A 182 -3.08 -14.41 -4.99
C TYR A 182 -2.35 -13.09 -5.19
N GLN A 183 -2.40 -12.56 -6.40
CA GLN A 183 -1.89 -11.24 -6.72
C GLN A 183 -3.05 -10.23 -6.79
N ALA A 184 -2.99 -9.24 -5.90
CA ALA A 184 -3.88 -8.10 -5.92
C ALA A 184 -3.27 -6.98 -6.78
N ILE A 185 -3.56 -7.04 -8.08
CA ILE A 185 -3.13 -6.09 -9.10
C ILE A 185 -4.34 -5.38 -9.71
N GLY A 186 -4.15 -4.12 -10.13
CA GLY A 186 -5.19 -3.36 -10.82
C GLY A 186 -5.40 -3.79 -12.27
N PRO A 187 -6.44 -3.28 -12.94
CA PRO A 187 -6.82 -3.71 -14.29
C PRO A 187 -5.86 -3.23 -15.39
N LYS A 188 -5.11 -2.16 -15.16
CA LYS A 188 -4.24 -1.52 -16.17
C LYS A 188 -2.87 -1.19 -15.59
N ARG A 189 -1.85 -1.28 -16.44
CA ARG A 189 -0.47 -0.89 -16.11
C ARG A 189 -0.22 0.52 -16.65
N TYR A 190 0.42 1.35 -15.84
CA TYR A 190 0.70 2.73 -16.18
C TYR A 190 2.17 3.05 -15.99
N LEU A 191 2.68 3.96 -16.81
CA LEU A 191 3.95 4.59 -16.53
C LEU A 191 3.78 5.53 -15.33
N LEU A 192 4.67 5.45 -14.33
CA LEU A 192 4.61 6.32 -13.16
C LEU A 192 4.64 7.80 -13.58
N ALA A 193 5.40 8.12 -14.62
CA ALA A 193 5.42 9.43 -15.23
C ALA A 193 4.04 9.97 -15.60
N ASP A 194 3.25 9.16 -16.31
CA ASP A 194 1.95 9.56 -16.84
C ASP A 194 0.91 9.63 -15.72
N LEU A 195 1.01 8.75 -14.72
CA LEU A 195 0.20 8.82 -13.50
C LEU A 195 0.41 10.14 -12.75
N ILE A 196 1.65 10.53 -12.48
CA ILE A 196 1.92 11.77 -11.73
C ILE A 196 1.46 12.99 -12.52
N ASP A 197 1.70 13.04 -13.84
CA ASP A 197 1.19 14.11 -14.70
C ASP A 197 -0.34 14.22 -14.62
N TRP A 198 -1.02 13.07 -14.71
CA TRP A 198 -2.46 13.02 -14.64
C TRP A 198 -2.99 13.47 -13.26
N PHE A 199 -2.38 13.02 -12.17
CA PHE A 199 -2.76 13.46 -10.81
C PHE A 199 -2.60 14.96 -10.62
N TYR A 200 -1.49 15.55 -11.09
CA TYR A 200 -1.26 16.99 -10.95
C TYR A 200 -2.23 17.82 -11.80
N LYS A 201 -2.64 17.32 -12.97
CA LYS A 201 -3.73 17.90 -13.76
C LYS A 201 -5.07 17.80 -13.05
N LEU A 202 -5.42 16.63 -12.48
CA LEU A 202 -6.65 16.44 -11.70
C LEU A 202 -6.73 17.36 -10.48
N MET A 203 -5.59 17.57 -9.81
CA MET A 203 -5.47 18.49 -8.69
C MET A 203 -5.40 19.97 -9.10
N ARG A 204 -5.39 20.30 -10.41
CA ARG A 204 -5.24 21.68 -10.94
C ARG A 204 -3.95 22.37 -10.48
N LYS A 205 -2.89 21.59 -10.23
CA LYS A 205 -1.57 22.08 -9.81
C LYS A 205 -0.63 22.29 -11.00
N ASP A 206 -1.07 21.93 -12.20
CA ASP A 206 -0.35 22.13 -13.46
C ASP A 206 -0.15 23.63 -13.78
N ARG A 207 -1.17 24.46 -13.58
CA ARG A 207 -1.16 25.90 -13.86
C ARG A 207 -0.14 26.70 -13.05
N ALA A 208 0.32 26.16 -11.92
CA ALA A 208 1.38 26.79 -11.14
C ALA A 208 2.77 26.67 -11.82
N GLY A 209 2.89 25.95 -12.95
CA GLY A 209 4.16 25.69 -13.62
C GLY A 209 4.79 24.36 -13.20
N TYR A 210 3.95 23.36 -12.95
CA TYR A 210 4.36 22.01 -12.58
C TYR A 210 5.39 21.42 -13.56
N ARG A 211 6.48 20.85 -13.00
CA ARG A 211 7.46 20.06 -13.75
C ARG A 211 8.00 18.92 -12.90
N ARG A 212 8.12 17.74 -13.50
CA ARG A 212 8.88 16.63 -12.92
C ARG A 212 10.34 16.75 -13.29
N TYR A 213 11.21 16.33 -12.38
CA TYR A 213 12.64 16.26 -12.64
C TYR A 213 13.22 14.98 -12.03
N ASP A 214 14.34 14.53 -12.57
CA ASP A 214 15.03 13.37 -12.03
C ASP A 214 15.70 13.73 -10.70
N MET A 215 15.44 12.93 -9.69
CA MET A 215 16.05 13.03 -8.35
C MET A 215 17.58 13.11 -8.38
N LYS A 216 18.23 12.54 -9.40
CA LYS A 216 19.69 12.63 -9.57
C LYS A 216 20.21 14.07 -9.60
N TYR A 217 19.40 15.03 -10.05
CA TYR A 217 19.82 16.44 -10.18
C TYR A 217 19.67 17.25 -8.88
N ASP A 218 18.98 16.73 -7.88
CA ASP A 218 18.88 17.36 -6.55
C ASP A 218 19.19 16.35 -5.43
N PRO A 219 20.43 15.85 -5.36
CA PRO A 219 20.80 14.85 -4.37
C PRO A 219 20.95 15.45 -2.97
N ILE A 220 21.01 16.77 -2.82
CA ILE A 220 21.29 17.41 -1.53
C ILE A 220 20.00 17.97 -0.91
N PHE A 221 19.24 18.82 -1.60
CA PHE A 221 18.09 19.48 -0.99
C PHE A 221 16.93 18.51 -0.78
N PHE A 222 16.68 17.63 -1.75
CA PHE A 222 15.66 16.60 -1.59
C PHE A 222 16.05 15.61 -0.47
N SER A 223 17.30 15.16 -0.44
CA SER A 223 17.78 14.27 0.62
C SER A 223 17.70 14.90 2.02
N LEU A 224 18.08 16.18 2.14
CA LEU A 224 17.97 16.92 3.39
C LEU A 224 16.51 17.04 3.84
N ARG A 225 15.58 17.22 2.90
CA ARG A 225 14.14 17.27 3.20
C ARG A 225 13.60 15.92 3.65
N VAL A 226 13.96 14.82 2.99
CA VAL A 226 13.54 13.47 3.43
C VAL A 226 14.10 13.19 4.83
N ALA A 227 15.37 13.55 5.08
CA ALA A 227 15.97 13.44 6.40
C ALA A 227 15.25 14.32 7.45
N ALA A 228 14.93 15.56 7.12
CA ALA A 228 14.19 16.46 8.00
C ALA A 228 12.78 15.95 8.29
N ALA A 229 12.06 15.43 7.29
CA ALA A 229 10.73 14.86 7.46
C ALA A 229 10.74 13.65 8.42
N ASN A 230 11.77 12.79 8.30
CA ASN A 230 11.97 11.67 9.22
C ASN A 230 12.38 12.12 10.63
N MET A 231 13.23 13.14 10.75
CA MET A 231 13.72 13.63 12.05
C MET A 231 12.64 14.37 12.84
N LEU A 232 11.81 15.18 12.17
CA LEU A 232 10.75 15.97 12.80
C LEU A 232 9.59 15.10 13.30
N SER A 233 9.33 13.97 12.65
CA SER A 233 8.32 13.02 13.11
C SER A 233 8.79 11.58 12.89
N PRO A 234 9.57 11.04 13.85
CA PRO A 234 10.06 9.67 13.78
C PRO A 234 8.95 8.62 13.82
N ALA A 235 7.79 8.96 14.42
CA ALA A 235 6.64 8.06 14.52
C ALA A 235 5.73 8.09 13.27
N TYR A 236 5.73 9.19 12.53
CA TYR A 236 4.93 9.36 11.31
C TYR A 236 5.61 10.34 10.37
N PRO A 237 6.43 9.87 9.40
CA PRO A 237 7.13 10.77 8.49
C PRO A 237 6.14 11.70 7.80
N PHE A 238 6.39 13.00 7.92
CA PHE A 238 5.48 14.02 7.42
C PHE A 238 5.23 13.84 5.93
N GLY A 239 3.95 13.83 5.54
CA GLY A 239 3.53 13.63 4.15
C GLY A 239 3.85 12.25 3.56
N GLY A 240 4.17 11.25 4.40
CA GLY A 240 4.59 9.92 3.94
C GLY A 240 5.95 9.92 3.23
N LEU A 241 6.72 11.00 3.38
CA LEU A 241 8.00 11.17 2.70
C LEU A 241 9.12 10.52 3.52
N HIS A 242 9.49 9.31 3.12
CA HIS A 242 10.63 8.56 3.67
C HIS A 242 11.30 7.73 2.57
N TRP A 243 12.56 7.35 2.78
CA TRP A 243 13.38 6.67 1.77
C TRP A 243 12.80 5.34 1.30
N GLU A 244 12.24 4.53 2.19
CA GLU A 244 11.66 3.23 1.84
C GLU A 244 10.39 3.37 0.98
N GLY A 245 9.59 4.39 1.23
CA GLY A 245 8.43 4.73 0.39
C GLY A 245 8.82 5.22 -0.99
N LEU A 246 9.89 6.01 -1.09
CA LEU A 246 10.41 6.44 -2.39
C LEU A 246 11.00 5.26 -3.17
N GLU A 247 11.71 4.35 -2.49
CA GLU A 247 12.20 3.10 -3.06
C GLU A 247 11.03 2.24 -3.56
N LYS A 248 9.96 2.11 -2.76
CA LYS A 248 8.72 1.41 -3.12
C LYS A 248 8.03 2.04 -4.34
N GLU A 249 7.88 3.37 -4.35
CA GLU A 249 7.34 4.14 -5.48
C GLU A 249 8.16 3.95 -6.75
N SER A 250 9.49 3.89 -6.62
CA SER A 250 10.42 3.74 -7.76
C SER A 250 10.46 2.31 -8.32
N THR A 251 9.95 1.34 -7.55
CA THR A 251 9.97 -0.08 -7.93
C THR A 251 8.91 -0.36 -8.97
N THR A 252 9.31 -0.94 -10.10
CA THR A 252 8.37 -1.43 -11.12
C THR A 252 7.60 -2.64 -10.61
N ASP A 253 6.29 -2.62 -10.78
CA ASP A 253 5.41 -3.74 -10.46
C ASP A 253 5.60 -4.88 -11.45
N LYS A 254 5.98 -6.05 -10.92
CA LYS A 254 6.25 -7.27 -11.67
C LYS A 254 5.28 -8.37 -11.26
N PRO A 255 4.13 -8.50 -11.94
CA PRO A 255 3.24 -9.61 -11.69
C PRO A 255 3.92 -10.93 -12.11
N GLU A 256 3.84 -11.96 -11.26
CA GLU A 256 4.37 -13.29 -11.59
C GLU A 256 3.38 -14.03 -12.50
N PRO A 257 3.81 -14.56 -13.66
CA PRO A 257 2.92 -15.30 -14.55
C PRO A 257 2.50 -16.64 -13.92
N GLY A 258 1.21 -16.98 -14.05
CA GLY A 258 0.67 -18.27 -13.60
C GLY A 258 0.18 -18.32 -12.15
N VAL A 259 0.28 -17.22 -11.41
CA VAL A 259 -0.31 -17.07 -10.07
C VAL A 259 -1.69 -16.41 -10.22
N PRO A 260 -2.72 -16.88 -9.50
CA PRO A 260 -4.08 -16.35 -9.63
C PRO A 260 -4.17 -14.89 -9.15
N THR A 261 -5.15 -14.17 -9.68
CA THR A 261 -5.41 -12.75 -9.42
C THR A 261 -6.72 -12.55 -8.66
N LEU A 262 -7.10 -11.30 -8.39
CA LEU A 262 -8.40 -11.00 -7.77
C LEU A 262 -9.60 -11.37 -8.67
N GLU A 263 -9.42 -11.39 -9.98
CA GLU A 263 -10.49 -11.78 -10.91
C GLU A 263 -10.86 -13.26 -10.73
N ASP A 264 -9.87 -14.12 -10.42
CA ASP A 264 -10.09 -15.53 -10.10
C ASP A 264 -10.85 -15.73 -8.78
N LEU A 265 -10.81 -14.73 -7.89
CA LEU A 265 -11.64 -14.68 -6.67
C LEU A 265 -13.05 -14.10 -6.94
N GLY A 266 -13.42 -13.87 -8.20
CA GLY A 266 -14.71 -13.33 -8.60
C GLY A 266 -14.87 -11.82 -8.33
N VAL A 267 -13.76 -11.08 -8.25
CA VAL A 267 -13.78 -9.63 -8.06
C VAL A 267 -13.77 -8.93 -9.43
N THR A 268 -14.72 -8.03 -9.65
CA THR A 268 -14.68 -7.12 -10.79
C THR A 268 -13.77 -5.94 -10.47
N LEU A 269 -12.68 -5.79 -11.22
CA LEU A 269 -11.69 -4.75 -10.97
C LEU A 269 -12.19 -3.36 -11.36
N THR A 270 -11.98 -2.40 -10.46
CA THR A 270 -12.34 -0.99 -10.64
C THR A 270 -11.21 -0.25 -11.36
N HIS A 271 -11.57 0.50 -12.41
CA HIS A 271 -10.63 1.35 -13.14
C HIS A 271 -10.21 2.57 -12.30
N MET A 272 -8.93 2.91 -12.39
CA MET A 272 -8.34 4.02 -11.65
C MET A 272 -8.93 5.36 -12.07
N GLU A 273 -9.25 5.47 -13.36
CA GLU A 273 -9.87 6.61 -14.03
C GLU A 273 -11.21 7.00 -13.40
N ASP A 274 -11.95 6.02 -12.87
CA ASP A 274 -13.29 6.24 -12.33
C ASP A 274 -13.26 6.73 -10.87
N GLN A 275 -12.30 6.25 -10.07
CA GLN A 275 -12.25 6.52 -8.63
C GLN A 275 -11.27 7.64 -8.22
N VAL A 276 -10.09 7.72 -8.86
CA VAL A 276 -9.05 8.68 -8.45
C VAL A 276 -9.48 10.15 -8.52
N PRO A 277 -10.31 10.60 -9.49
CA PRO A 277 -10.82 11.98 -9.48
C PRO A 277 -11.58 12.34 -8.19
N TRP A 278 -12.25 11.38 -7.57
CA TRP A 278 -12.93 11.55 -6.28
C TRP A 278 -11.94 11.57 -5.12
N GLU A 279 -10.98 10.64 -5.10
CA GLU A 279 -9.99 10.52 -4.03
C GLU A 279 -9.03 11.72 -3.96
N LEU A 280 -8.69 12.31 -5.10
CA LEU A 280 -7.82 13.50 -5.18
C LEU A 280 -8.57 14.83 -5.03
N LYS A 281 -9.91 14.81 -4.99
CA LYS A 281 -10.74 16.02 -4.85
C LYS A 281 -10.35 16.90 -3.64
N PRO A 282 -10.02 16.35 -2.45
CA PRO A 282 -9.59 17.16 -1.30
C PRO A 282 -8.25 17.88 -1.51
N PHE A 283 -7.42 17.44 -2.46
CA PHE A 283 -6.11 18.03 -2.74
C PHE A 283 -6.12 19.00 -3.94
N ARG A 284 -7.30 19.23 -4.51
CA ARG A 284 -7.49 20.07 -5.68
C ARG A 284 -7.33 21.55 -5.33
N ALA A 285 -6.51 22.27 -6.09
CA ALA A 285 -6.44 23.72 -6.04
C ALA A 285 -7.77 24.33 -6.53
N TYR A 286 -8.15 25.50 -6.00
CA TYR A 286 -9.41 26.17 -6.36
C TYR A 286 -10.65 25.31 -6.06
N GLN A 287 -10.67 24.64 -4.89
CA GLN A 287 -11.75 23.73 -4.48
C GLN A 287 -13.12 24.41 -4.34
N TYR A 288 -13.15 25.72 -4.13
CA TYR A 288 -14.38 26.54 -4.07
C TYR A 288 -15.08 26.70 -5.43
N TYR A 289 -14.42 26.32 -6.53
CA TYR A 289 -14.97 26.48 -7.86
C TYR A 289 -16.01 25.40 -8.19
N LEU A 290 -17.13 25.80 -8.81
CA LEU A 290 -18.20 24.88 -9.21
C LEU A 290 -17.86 24.21 -10.53
N ASP A 291 -17.61 22.90 -10.51
CA ASP A 291 -17.29 22.10 -11.70
C ASP A 291 -18.32 22.26 -12.85
N LYS A 292 -19.59 22.58 -12.52
CA LYS A 292 -20.68 22.84 -13.49
C LYS A 292 -20.42 24.02 -14.43
N LEU A 293 -19.59 24.98 -14.03
CA LEU A 293 -19.28 26.16 -14.83
C LEU A 293 -18.27 25.85 -15.96
N GLY A 294 -17.64 24.67 -15.96
CA GLY A 294 -16.83 24.19 -17.10
C GLY A 294 -15.46 24.84 -17.30
N GLU A 295 -15.01 25.75 -16.42
CA GLU A 295 -13.69 26.40 -16.56
C GLU A 295 -12.48 25.45 -16.46
N PHE A 296 -12.69 24.25 -15.92
CA PHE A 296 -11.65 23.23 -15.74
C PHE A 296 -12.11 21.92 -16.40
N PRO A 297 -11.74 21.66 -17.67
CA PRO A 297 -12.05 20.39 -18.32
C PRO A 297 -11.35 19.23 -17.61
N ALA A 298 -12.00 18.07 -17.58
CA ALA A 298 -11.38 16.86 -17.05
C ALA A 298 -10.17 16.47 -17.93
N PRO A 299 -8.98 16.26 -17.35
CA PRO A 299 -7.83 15.83 -18.11
C PRO A 299 -8.07 14.42 -18.67
N PRO A 300 -7.55 14.10 -19.87
CA PRO A 300 -7.63 12.75 -20.40
C PRO A 300 -6.96 11.76 -19.45
N PRO A 301 -7.45 10.52 -19.37
CA PRO A 301 -6.84 9.49 -18.54
C PRO A 301 -5.41 9.18 -19.00
N PRO A 302 -4.56 8.63 -18.11
CA PRO A 302 -3.19 8.28 -18.45
C PRO A 302 -3.19 7.12 -19.45
N ASN A 303 -2.18 7.07 -20.30
CA ASN A 303 -2.03 5.97 -21.25
C ASN A 303 -1.71 4.68 -20.48
N ALA A 304 -2.50 3.64 -20.71
CA ALA A 304 -2.15 2.30 -20.27
C ALA A 304 -1.11 1.69 -21.22
N LEU A 305 -0.21 0.89 -20.66
CA LEU A 305 0.81 0.13 -21.39
C LEU A 305 0.29 -1.21 -21.90
#